data_AF-A0A9P5TRK5-F1
#
_entry.id   AF-A0A9P5TRK5-F1
#
_cell.length_a   1.000
_cell.length_b   1.000
_cell.length_c   1.000
_cell.angle_alpha   90.00
_cell.angle_beta   90.00
_cell.angle_gamma   90.00
#
_symmetry.space_group_name_H-M   'P 1'
#
loop_
_entity.id
_entity.type
_entity.pdbx_description
1 polymer ?
#
loop_
_entity_poly.entity_id
_entity_poly.type
_entity_poly.pdbx_seq_one_letter_code
_entity_poly.pdbx_strand_id
1 'polypeptide(L)'
;MCKFSGLDLAGHNKDFIGQTCDAFAHWTLVDSGTEFVPSDIQGKLTSSFWQSHSNTAHSKEKTMGLGDKGIAGIKEFCQQHKCNTICKNFSLEAMMKLLKILEEEEDDFNSENDEPVGDETRKGANNDDIGEGGDSTHA
;
A
#
# COMPACT_ATOMS: atom_id res chain seq x y z
N MET A 1 -2.77 14.96 22.29
CA MET A 1 -2.58 14.78 20.84
C MET A 1 -3.96 14.53 20.27
N CYS A 2 -4.35 15.23 19.20
CA CYS A 2 -5.65 15.00 18.55
C CYS A 2 -5.41 14.19 17.28
N LYS A 3 -6.28 13.21 17.03
CA LYS A 3 -6.34 12.48 15.78
C LYS A 3 -7.35 13.19 14.88
N PHE A 4 -6.91 13.60 13.70
CA PHE A 4 -7.71 14.41 12.78
C PHE A 4 -8.18 13.62 11.56
N SER A 5 -7.43 12.60 11.16
CA SER A 5 -7.88 11.59 10.20
C SER A 5 -7.40 10.21 10.67
N GLY A 6 -8.23 9.19 10.50
CA GLY A 6 -7.93 7.83 10.95
C GLY A 6 -7.58 6.88 9.85
N LEU A 7 -6.89 5.79 10.21
CA LEU A 7 -6.46 4.74 9.28
C LEU A 7 -7.64 4.11 8.52
N ASP A 8 -8.77 3.88 9.22
CA ASP A 8 -9.94 3.17 8.68
C ASP A 8 -11.20 4.07 8.54
N LEU A 9 -11.05 5.39 8.64
CA LEU A 9 -12.16 6.34 8.69
C LEU A 9 -11.95 7.56 7.78
N ALA A 10 -11.26 7.39 6.66
CA ALA A 10 -11.05 8.46 5.69
C ALA A 10 -12.40 9.01 5.20
N GLY A 11 -12.63 10.32 5.29
CA GLY A 11 -13.84 10.98 4.79
C GLY A 11 -15.06 10.93 5.72
N HIS A 12 -14.91 10.44 6.95
CA HIS A 12 -15.98 10.41 7.95
C HIS A 12 -15.89 11.55 8.98
N ASN A 13 -14.89 12.43 8.85
CA ASN A 13 -14.71 13.55 9.76
C ASN A 13 -15.79 14.62 9.54
N LYS A 14 -16.36 15.11 10.65
CA LYS A 14 -17.45 16.10 10.63
C LYS A 14 -16.98 17.51 10.92
N ASP A 15 -15.95 17.67 11.73
CA ASP A 15 -15.38 18.98 12.01
C ASP A 15 -14.50 19.49 10.84
N PHE A 16 -14.28 20.80 10.80
CA PHE A 16 -13.54 21.44 9.72
C PHE A 16 -12.09 20.97 9.62
N ILE A 17 -11.46 20.62 10.75
CA ILE A 17 -10.04 20.25 10.78
C ILE A 17 -9.86 18.85 10.21
N GLY A 18 -10.69 17.89 10.62
CA GLY A 18 -10.67 16.56 10.07
C GLY A 18 -11.07 16.54 8.59
N GLN A 19 -12.05 17.36 8.18
CA GLN A 19 -12.36 17.55 6.75
C GLN A 19 -11.17 18.12 5.97
N THR A 20 -10.42 19.05 6.57
CA THR A 20 -9.19 19.59 5.95
C THR A 20 -8.12 18.51 5.82
N CYS A 21 -7.95 17.66 6.83
CA CYS A 21 -7.01 16.55 6.79
C CYS A 21 -7.39 15.50 5.74
N ASP A 22 -8.68 15.15 5.63
CA ASP A 22 -9.18 14.25 4.59
C ASP A 22 -8.97 14.82 3.19
N ALA A 23 -9.19 16.13 3.02
CA ALA A 23 -8.95 16.82 1.76
C ALA A 23 -7.46 16.91 1.42
N PHE A 24 -6.60 17.12 2.41
CA PHE A 24 -5.15 17.13 2.24
C PHE A 24 -4.61 15.76 1.80
N ALA A 25 -5.08 14.67 2.43
CA ALA A 25 -4.71 13.33 2.02
C ALA A 25 -5.14 13.04 0.57
N HIS A 26 -6.38 13.41 0.21
CA HIS A 26 -6.87 13.28 -1.17
C HIS A 26 -6.04 14.12 -2.15
N TRP A 27 -5.82 15.40 -1.85
CA TRP A 27 -5.01 16.27 -2.69
C TRP A 27 -3.61 15.69 -2.93
N THR A 28 -2.97 15.18 -1.88
CA THR A 28 -1.64 14.56 -1.97
C THR A 28 -1.63 13.35 -2.91
N LEU A 29 -2.68 12.53 -2.88
CA LEU A 29 -2.80 11.38 -3.80
C LEU A 29 -2.96 11.82 -5.26
N VAL A 30 -3.73 12.87 -5.51
CA VAL A 30 -3.89 13.46 -6.85
C VAL A 30 -2.57 14.08 -7.32
N ASP A 31 -1.95 14.91 -6.49
CA ASP A 31 -0.73 15.66 -6.81
C ASP A 31 0.46 14.73 -7.08
N SER A 32 0.54 13.61 -6.36
CA SER A 32 1.56 12.59 -6.55
C SER A 32 1.28 11.64 -7.73
N GLY A 33 0.18 11.79 -8.46
CA GLY A 33 -0.15 10.89 -9.58
C GLY A 33 -0.47 9.47 -9.11
N THR A 34 -1.17 9.33 -7.98
CA THR A 34 -1.53 8.06 -7.32
C THR A 34 -0.37 7.32 -6.62
N GLU A 35 0.80 7.94 -6.50
CA GLU A 35 1.98 7.30 -5.91
C GLU A 35 1.96 7.25 -4.37
N PHE A 36 1.26 8.19 -3.72
CA PHE A 36 1.41 8.42 -2.29
C PHE A 36 0.14 8.97 -1.63
N VAL A 37 -0.21 8.43 -0.45
CA VAL A 37 -1.25 9.02 0.41
C VAL A 37 -0.85 8.97 1.90
N PRO A 38 -0.89 10.11 2.60
CA PRO A 38 -0.73 10.13 4.06
C PRO A 38 -2.00 9.62 4.75
N SER A 39 -1.84 8.88 5.84
CA SER A 39 -2.94 8.38 6.68
C SER A 39 -2.62 8.48 8.17
N ASP A 40 -3.64 8.39 9.01
CA ASP A 40 -3.50 8.60 10.46
C ASP A 40 -2.86 9.97 10.78
N ILE A 41 -3.46 11.04 10.24
CA ILE A 41 -3.01 12.42 10.45
C ILE A 41 -3.37 12.84 11.88
N GLN A 42 -2.36 13.16 12.67
CA GLN A 42 -2.47 13.54 14.07
C GLN A 42 -1.71 14.84 14.34
N GLY A 43 -2.00 15.48 15.47
CA GLY A 43 -1.24 16.66 15.85
C GLY A 43 -1.80 17.45 17.01
N LYS A 44 -1.40 18.72 17.07
CA LYS A 44 -1.82 19.68 18.08
C LYS A 44 -2.37 20.91 17.38
N LEU A 45 -3.56 21.31 17.81
CA LEU A 45 -4.12 22.60 17.49
C LEU A 45 -4.09 23.46 18.74
N THR A 46 -3.54 24.65 18.62
CA THR A 46 -3.60 25.69 19.65
C THR A 46 -4.28 26.93 19.05
N SER A 47 -4.53 27.95 19.87
CA SER A 47 -5.06 29.22 19.39
C SER A 47 -4.11 29.97 18.44
N SER A 48 -2.82 29.64 18.42
CA SER A 48 -1.78 30.37 17.69
C SER A 48 -1.12 29.57 16.56
N PHE A 49 -1.22 28.23 16.56
CA PHE A 49 -0.68 27.42 15.48
C PHE A 49 -1.35 26.05 15.39
N TRP A 50 -1.27 25.49 14.19
CA TRP A 50 -1.56 24.09 13.92
C TRP A 50 -0.27 23.37 13.54
N GLN A 51 -0.02 22.21 14.17
CA GLN A 51 1.07 21.32 13.81
C GLN A 51 0.51 19.91 13.64
N SER A 52 0.67 19.36 12.44
CA SER A 52 0.27 18.01 12.09
C SER A 52 1.47 17.16 11.66
N HIS A 53 1.34 15.85 11.87
CA HIS A 53 2.21 14.82 11.32
C HIS A 53 1.34 13.61 10.95
N SER A 54 1.82 12.82 9.99
CA SER A 54 1.21 11.55 9.62
C SER A 54 1.96 10.44 10.34
N ASN A 55 1.25 9.59 11.09
CA ASN A 55 1.89 8.41 11.70
C ASN A 55 2.06 7.27 10.69
N THR A 56 1.29 7.29 9.60
CA THR A 56 1.36 6.29 8.55
C THR A 56 1.25 6.98 7.20
N ALA A 57 1.82 6.36 6.18
CA ALA A 57 1.51 6.71 4.82
C ALA A 57 1.60 5.45 3.95
N HIS A 58 0.94 5.49 2.81
CA HIS A 58 0.99 4.42 1.82
C HIS A 58 1.65 4.95 0.56
N SER A 59 2.59 4.18 0.02
CA SER A 59 3.29 4.47 -1.24
C SER A 59 3.23 3.26 -2.16
N LYS A 60 3.24 3.43 -3.48
CA LYS A 60 3.24 2.26 -4.39
C LYS A 60 4.40 1.31 -4.11
N GLU A 61 5.59 1.87 -3.89
CA GLU A 61 6.83 1.11 -3.61
C GLU A 61 6.92 0.54 -2.18
N LYS A 62 5.94 0.84 -1.31
CA LYS A 62 5.91 0.39 0.10
C LYS A 62 7.12 0.85 0.93
N THR A 63 7.59 2.07 0.71
CA THR A 63 8.81 2.63 1.32
C THR A 63 8.56 3.54 2.54
N MET A 64 7.30 3.75 2.95
CA MET A 64 6.93 4.70 4.02
C MET A 64 6.94 4.12 5.44
N GLY A 65 7.60 2.97 5.64
CA GLY A 65 7.81 2.34 6.94
C GLY A 65 6.87 1.17 7.25
N LEU A 66 6.90 0.67 8.49
CA LEU A 66 6.25 -0.59 8.89
C LEU A 66 4.72 -0.63 8.69
N GLY A 67 4.06 0.53 8.71
CA GLY A 67 2.61 0.65 8.49
C GLY A 67 2.21 0.85 7.03
N ASP A 68 3.17 0.93 6.11
CA ASP A 68 2.91 1.09 4.68
C ASP A 68 2.32 -0.21 4.10
N LYS A 69 1.07 -0.15 3.62
CA LYS A 69 0.36 -1.27 2.98
C LYS A 69 0.53 -1.29 1.47
N GLY A 70 1.34 -0.41 0.89
CA GLY A 70 1.52 -0.33 -0.55
C GLY A 70 0.27 0.18 -1.27
N ILE A 71 0.10 -0.28 -2.52
CA ILE A 71 -1.09 -0.03 -3.34
C ILE A 71 -2.38 -0.45 -2.62
N ALA A 72 -2.37 -1.54 -1.85
CA ALA A 72 -3.56 -1.98 -1.10
C ALA A 72 -4.05 -0.90 -0.12
N GLY A 73 -3.14 -0.21 0.57
CA GLY A 73 -3.51 0.91 1.46
C GLY A 73 -4.04 2.13 0.70
N ILE A 74 -3.48 2.40 -0.48
CA ILE A 74 -3.97 3.48 -1.35
C ILE A 74 -5.40 3.16 -1.83
N LYS A 75 -5.66 1.92 -2.25
CA LYS A 75 -6.99 1.45 -2.66
C LYS A 75 -8.00 1.50 -1.51
N GLU A 76 -7.62 1.04 -0.32
CA GLU A 76 -8.45 1.15 0.89
C GLU A 76 -8.84 2.61 1.17
N PHE A 77 -7.89 3.55 1.08
CA PHE A 77 -8.18 4.97 1.22
C PHE A 77 -9.18 5.46 0.16
N CYS A 78 -8.98 5.11 -1.11
CA CYS A 78 -9.87 5.52 -2.20
C CYS A 78 -11.30 5.02 -2.01
N GLN A 79 -11.45 3.78 -1.55
CA GLN A 79 -12.76 3.16 -1.32
C GLN A 79 -13.53 3.80 -0.15
N GLN A 80 -12.81 4.22 0.90
CA GLN A 80 -13.41 4.82 2.09
C GLN A 80 -13.68 6.32 1.91
N HIS A 81 -12.82 7.03 1.18
CA HIS A 81 -12.84 8.48 1.10
C HIS A 81 -14.15 9.02 0.50
N LYS A 82 -14.76 9.95 1.23
CA LYS A 82 -15.90 10.74 0.78
C LYS A 82 -15.49 12.19 0.62
N CYS A 83 -15.55 12.69 -0.61
CA CYS A 83 -15.23 14.07 -0.92
C CYS A 83 -16.12 15.04 -0.11
N ASN A 84 -15.47 15.87 0.71
CA ASN A 84 -16.12 16.96 1.43
C ASN A 84 -16.08 18.27 0.62
N THR A 85 -16.57 19.37 1.20
CA THR A 85 -16.63 20.68 0.53
C THR A 85 -15.27 21.20 0.12
N ILE A 86 -14.21 20.93 0.89
CA ILE A 86 -12.84 21.35 0.57
C ILE A 86 -12.36 20.61 -0.68
N CYS A 87 -12.50 19.28 -0.73
CA CYS A 87 -12.14 18.47 -1.92
C CYS A 87 -12.81 19.01 -3.20
N LYS A 88 -14.11 19.34 -3.09
CA LYS A 88 -14.90 19.87 -4.21
C LYS A 88 -14.43 21.26 -4.66
N ASN A 89 -14.07 22.13 -3.73
CA ASN A 89 -13.55 23.45 -4.05
C ASN A 89 -12.20 23.40 -4.77
N PHE A 90 -11.37 22.41 -4.45
CA PHE A 90 -10.12 22.15 -5.17
C PHE A 90 -10.31 21.40 -6.49
N SER A 91 -11.56 21.06 -6.86
CA SER A 91 -11.87 20.28 -8.08
C SER A 91 -11.03 19.01 -8.20
N LEU A 92 -10.75 18.37 -7.06
CA LEU A 92 -9.99 17.11 -7.04
C LEU A 92 -10.77 16.06 -7.86
N GLU A 93 -10.05 15.27 -8.65
CA GLU A 93 -10.66 14.23 -9.47
C GLU A 93 -11.60 13.36 -8.63
N ALA A 94 -12.71 12.91 -9.21
CA ALA A 94 -13.60 12.01 -8.50
C ALA A 94 -12.81 10.76 -8.09
N MET A 95 -12.77 10.43 -6.81
CA MET A 95 -11.96 9.33 -6.25
C MET A 95 -12.12 7.99 -7.01
N MET A 96 -13.31 7.72 -7.54
CA MET A 96 -13.59 6.56 -8.38
C MET A 96 -12.77 6.49 -9.68
N LYS A 97 -12.30 7.63 -10.19
CA LYS A 97 -11.41 7.70 -11.35
C LYS A 97 -9.99 7.27 -10.97
N LEU A 98 -9.50 7.71 -9.81
CA LEU A 98 -8.18 7.29 -9.30
C LEU A 98 -8.15 5.79 -9.00
N LEU A 99 -9.23 5.25 -8.43
CA LEU A 99 -9.33 3.81 -8.17
C LEU A 99 -9.21 2.98 -9.45
N LYS A 100 -9.83 3.43 -10.56
CA LYS A 100 -9.73 2.75 -11.87
C LYS A 100 -8.32 2.75 -12.42
N ILE A 101 -7.61 3.89 -12.34
CA ILE A 101 -6.20 3.98 -12.78
C ILE A 101 -5.35 2.95 -12.02
N LEU A 102 -5.56 2.84 -10.70
CA LEU A 102 -4.84 1.88 -9.85
C LEU A 102 -5.23 0.40 -10.08
N GLU A 103 -6.41 0.15 -10.64
CA GLU A 103 -6.82 -1.21 -11.04
C GLU A 103 -6.22 -1.58 -12.40
N GLU A 104 -6.24 -0.65 -13.37
CA GLU A 104 -5.69 -0.83 -14.72
C GLU A 104 -4.15 -1.02 -14.71
N GLU A 105 -3.41 -0.28 -13.87
CA GLU A 105 -1.95 -0.42 -13.76
C GLU A 105 -1.49 -1.78 -13.18
N GLU A 106 -2.32 -2.45 -12.37
CA GLU A 106 -1.99 -3.78 -11.83
C GLU A 106 -2.21 -4.90 -12.87
N ASP A 107 -3.18 -4.73 -13.76
CA ASP A 107 -3.48 -5.71 -14.82
C ASP A 107 -2.36 -5.76 -15.87
N ASP A 108 -1.74 -4.61 -16.19
CA ASP A 108 -0.63 -4.54 -17.13
C ASP A 108 0.62 -5.29 -16.61
N PHE A 109 0.93 -5.22 -15.31
CA PHE A 109 2.10 -5.87 -14.73
C PHE A 109 1.94 -7.40 -14.57
N ASN A 110 0.70 -7.89 -14.40
CA ASN A 110 0.42 -9.32 -14.29
C ASN A 110 0.41 -10.05 -15.64
N SER A 111 0.47 -9.33 -16.77
CA SER A 111 0.39 -9.92 -18.12
C SER A 111 1.72 -10.47 -18.67
N GLU A 112 2.86 -10.25 -18.00
CA GLU A 112 4.20 -10.60 -18.52
C GLU A 112 4.84 -11.90 -17.95
N ASN A 113 4.11 -12.77 -17.23
CA ASN A 113 4.72 -13.97 -16.59
C ASN A 113 4.18 -15.35 -17.01
N ASP A 114 3.49 -15.49 -18.15
CA ASP A 114 3.06 -16.80 -18.67
C ASP A 114 3.94 -17.28 -19.84
N GLU A 115 5.23 -17.53 -19.60
CA GLU A 115 6.02 -18.44 -20.45
C GLU A 115 6.00 -19.86 -19.83
N PRO A 116 5.47 -20.88 -20.53
CA PRO A 116 5.43 -22.24 -20.01
C PRO A 116 6.85 -22.83 -19.97
N VAL A 117 7.33 -23.13 -18.76
CA VAL A 117 8.58 -23.87 -18.54
C VAL A 117 8.44 -25.26 -19.17
N GLY A 118 9.20 -25.46 -20.26
CA GLY A 118 9.26 -26.70 -21.00
C GLY A 118 9.80 -27.86 -20.15
N ASP A 119 9.11 -28.99 -20.26
CA ASP A 119 9.43 -30.31 -19.75
C ASP A 119 10.75 -30.83 -20.38
N GLU A 120 11.83 -30.92 -19.59
CA GLU A 120 13.00 -31.72 -19.95
C GLU A 120 13.01 -33.03 -19.16
N THR A 121 12.50 -34.06 -19.82
CA THR A 121 12.62 -35.46 -19.45
C THR A 121 14.09 -35.90 -19.58
N ARG A 122 14.76 -36.27 -18.48
CA ARG A 122 16.04 -37.01 -18.53
C ARG A 122 15.88 -38.44 -18.01
N LYS A 123 15.93 -39.39 -18.94
CA LYS A 123 16.00 -40.84 -18.72
C LYS A 123 17.41 -41.30 -18.27
N GLY A 124 17.41 -42.27 -17.35
CA GLY A 124 18.39 -43.35 -17.21
C GLY A 124 19.64 -43.03 -16.39
N ALA A 125 20.29 -43.95 -15.67
CA ALA A 125 20.04 -45.36 -15.39
C ALA A 125 21.06 -45.80 -14.29
N ASN A 126 20.83 -47.00 -13.74
CA ASN A 126 21.79 -47.91 -13.09
C ASN A 126 21.92 -47.88 -11.57
N ASN A 127 21.23 -48.87 -10.98
CA ASN A 127 21.64 -49.60 -9.79
C ASN A 127 22.87 -50.46 -10.14
N ASP A 128 23.80 -50.52 -9.19
CA ASP A 128 24.89 -51.48 -8.93
C ASP A 128 25.65 -50.82 -7.74
N ASP A 129 26.15 -51.41 -6.67
CA ASP A 129 26.36 -52.78 -6.26
C ASP A 129 26.70 -52.78 -4.74
N ILE A 130 26.69 -53.98 -4.19
CA ILE A 130 26.99 -54.53 -2.86
C ILE A 130 28.14 -53.90 -2.03
N GLY A 131 28.05 -53.99 -0.68
CA GLY A 131 29.26 -54.25 0.13
C GLY A 131 29.29 -53.80 1.60
N GLU A 132 29.51 -54.78 2.48
CA GLU A 132 29.57 -54.76 3.95
C GLU A 132 30.78 -54.06 4.60
N GLY A 133 30.67 -53.84 5.93
CA GLY A 133 31.79 -53.71 6.89
C GLY A 133 31.90 -52.33 7.52
N GLY A 134 31.99 -52.11 8.84
CA GLY A 134 32.43 -52.97 9.92
C GLY A 134 33.54 -52.27 10.72
N ASP A 135 33.15 -51.71 11.87
CA ASP A 135 33.90 -51.63 13.14
C ASP A 135 34.97 -50.55 13.46
N SER A 136 34.82 -50.05 14.69
CA SER A 136 35.80 -49.72 15.74
C SER A 136 36.90 -48.65 15.57
N THR A 137 36.69 -47.59 16.37
CA THR A 137 37.62 -46.93 17.33
C THR A 137 39.13 -47.14 17.24
N HIS A 138 39.88 -46.03 17.28
CA HIS A 138 41.06 -45.85 18.16
C HIS A 138 41.17 -44.38 18.59
N ALA A 139 40.88 -44.13 19.86
CA ALA A 139 41.50 -43.15 20.74
C ALA A 139 41.60 -43.80 22.13
#